data_AF-A0A9D4DET1-F1
#
_entry.id   AF-A0A9D4DET1-F1
#
_cell.length_a   1.000
_cell.length_b   1.000
_cell.length_c   1.000
_cell.angle_alpha   90.00
_cell.angle_beta   90.00
_cell.angle_gamma   90.00
#
_symmetry.space_group_name_H-M   'P 1'
#
loop_
_entity.id
_entity.type
_entity.pdbx_description
1 polymer ?
#
loop_
_entity_poly.entity_id
_entity_poly.type
_entity_poly.pdbx_seq_one_letter_code
_entity_poly.pdbx_strand_id
1 'polypeptide(L)'
;MAAFNVLVLIGLGLAITVAYGRTVRKPRMWSDCTSSDSPVKITHLDISPSPVTLPGDMFFSLKGYSNRTMGSSRLILNIVRRLQSWPYIEVPIPCFFNIGSCTYADMCTLLDEMVASNWLGISRQVGQGIQRMLEDSGVTPGLCPQPPQVITIDKRPLPLPTIPPALYWFAEGLYRAHVRVIDNSNGQELSCIHVDIEMKRSRQRCSSWFGCLF
;
A
#
# COMPACT_ATOMS: atom_id res chain seq x y z
N MET A 1 58.24 17.05 14.06
CA MET A 1 57.81 15.78 13.43
C MET A 1 56.57 15.15 14.08
N ALA A 2 56.16 15.50 15.31
CA ALA A 2 54.99 14.90 15.97
C ALA A 2 53.61 15.39 15.45
N ALA A 3 53.49 16.66 15.05
CA ALA A 3 52.21 17.26 14.64
C ALA A 3 51.64 16.70 13.32
N PHE A 4 52.51 16.26 12.41
CA PHE A 4 52.09 15.72 11.11
C PHE A 4 51.43 14.34 11.25
N ASN A 5 51.92 13.51 12.17
CA ASN A 5 51.35 12.19 12.46
C ASN A 5 49.96 12.30 13.11
N VAL A 6 49.71 13.31 13.94
CA VAL A 6 48.40 13.52 14.57
C VAL A 6 47.33 13.90 13.53
N LEU A 7 47.67 14.76 12.57
CA LEU A 7 46.75 15.15 11.49
C LEU A 7 46.42 13.98 10.56
N VAL A 8 47.40 13.12 10.26
CA VAL A 8 47.18 11.90 9.45
C VAL A 8 46.27 10.92 10.18
N LEU A 9 46.43 10.73 11.49
CA LEU A 9 45.59 9.85 12.30
C LEU A 9 44.15 10.38 12.43
N ILE A 10 43.97 11.69 12.61
CA ILE A 10 42.63 12.31 12.64
C ILE A 10 41.95 12.20 11.26
N GLY A 11 42.69 12.43 10.18
CA GLY A 11 42.19 12.26 8.82
C GLY A 11 41.76 10.83 8.51
N LEU A 12 42.55 9.83 8.92
CA LEU A 12 42.21 8.42 8.76
C LEU A 12 41.01 8.02 9.63
N GLY A 13 40.91 8.51 10.86
CA GLY A 13 39.76 8.27 11.74
C GLY A 13 38.44 8.79 11.16
N LEU A 14 38.45 10.00 10.60
CA LEU A 14 37.27 10.57 9.94
C LEU A 14 36.88 9.80 8.68
N ALA A 15 37.84 9.40 7.84
CA ALA A 15 37.59 8.61 6.64
C ALA A 15 36.92 7.25 6.97
N ILE A 16 37.33 6.61 8.06
CA ILE A 16 36.74 5.34 8.52
C ILE A 16 35.30 5.56 9.00
N THR A 17 35.00 6.64 9.73
CA THR A 17 33.61 6.91 10.18
C THR A 17 32.62 7.17 9.04
N VAL A 18 33.06 7.83 7.95
CA VAL A 18 32.22 8.06 6.76
C VAL A 18 32.00 6.77 5.96
N ALA A 19 33.03 5.92 5.83
CA ALA A 19 32.91 4.63 5.16
C ALA A 19 32.01 3.63 5.93
N TYR A 20 31.97 3.75 7.27
CA TYR A 20 31.14 2.91 8.15
C TYR A 20 29.77 3.49 8.48
N GLY A 21 29.40 4.63 7.88
CA GLY A 21 28.01 5.09 7.83
C GLY A 21 27.16 4.11 7.04
N ARG A 22 26.84 2.97 7.64
CA ARG A 22 25.91 1.98 7.09
C ARG A 22 24.57 2.67 6.95
N THR A 23 24.26 3.16 5.76
CA THR A 23 22.89 3.50 5.39
C THR A 23 22.07 2.22 5.57
N VAL A 24 21.35 2.12 6.68
CA VAL A 24 20.41 1.04 6.93
C VAL A 24 19.32 1.20 5.86
N ARG A 25 19.45 0.47 4.75
CA ARG A 25 18.41 0.40 3.73
C ARG A 25 17.17 -0.17 4.41
N LYS A 26 16.16 0.68 4.58
CA LYS A 26 14.84 0.22 5.05
C LYS A 26 14.37 -0.92 4.13
N PRO A 27 13.75 -1.98 4.68
CA PRO A 27 13.21 -3.05 3.86
C PRO A 27 12.27 -2.46 2.81
N ARG A 28 12.40 -2.92 1.58
CA ARG A 28 11.59 -2.43 0.47
C ARG A 28 10.14 -2.89 0.67
N MET A 29 9.22 -1.96 0.87
CA MET A 29 7.81 -2.25 1.17
C MET A 29 7.00 -2.65 -0.07
N TRP A 30 7.55 -2.53 -1.27
CA TRP A 30 6.86 -2.89 -2.51
C TRP A 30 7.82 -3.22 -3.64
N SER A 31 7.34 -3.89 -4.68
CA SER A 31 8.08 -4.09 -5.93
C SER A 31 7.14 -4.10 -7.12
N ASP A 32 7.59 -3.51 -8.23
CA ASP A 32 6.95 -3.64 -9.54
C ASP A 32 7.38 -4.98 -10.18
N CYS A 33 6.40 -5.84 -10.48
CA CYS A 33 6.59 -7.11 -11.20
C CYS A 33 6.11 -7.05 -12.65
N THR A 34 5.75 -5.86 -13.14
CA THR A 34 5.21 -5.64 -14.47
C THR A 34 6.29 -5.82 -15.55
N SER A 35 5.96 -6.53 -16.63
CA SER A 35 6.83 -6.66 -17.81
C SER A 35 7.34 -5.31 -18.33
N SER A 36 8.58 -5.24 -18.84
CA SER A 36 9.20 -4.01 -19.37
C SER A 36 8.33 -3.29 -20.38
N ASP A 37 7.61 -4.07 -21.20
CA ASP A 37 6.86 -3.57 -22.35
C ASP A 37 5.42 -3.17 -21.99
N SER A 38 5.07 -3.23 -20.71
CA SER A 38 3.73 -2.88 -20.26
C SER A 38 3.46 -1.38 -20.41
N PRO A 39 2.25 -1.02 -20.85
CA PRO A 39 1.84 0.38 -21.01
C PRO A 39 1.68 1.16 -19.70
N VAL A 40 1.61 0.48 -18.55
CA VAL A 40 1.50 1.11 -17.23
C VAL A 40 2.72 0.78 -16.40
N LYS A 41 3.30 1.82 -15.78
CA LYS A 41 4.47 1.70 -14.93
C LYS A 41 4.32 2.49 -13.66
N ILE A 42 4.73 1.89 -12.54
CA ILE A 42 4.73 2.53 -11.23
C ILE A 42 6.18 2.78 -10.85
N THR A 43 6.51 4.06 -10.71
CA THR A 43 7.88 4.52 -10.47
C THR A 43 8.14 4.77 -8.99
N HIS A 44 7.09 5.11 -8.23
CA HIS A 44 7.18 5.38 -6.81
C HIS A 44 5.90 4.93 -6.11
N LEU A 45 6.06 4.27 -4.96
CA LEU A 45 4.99 3.96 -4.04
C LEU A 45 5.54 4.10 -2.62
N ASP A 46 4.85 4.85 -1.77
CA ASP A 46 5.17 5.00 -0.35
C ASP A 46 3.89 4.82 0.49
N ILE A 47 4.00 4.02 1.53
CA ILE A 47 2.94 3.76 2.49
C ILE A 47 3.54 3.96 3.88
N SER A 48 2.97 4.88 4.65
CA SER A 48 3.43 5.18 6.02
C SER A 48 2.25 5.49 6.95
N PRO A 49 2.40 5.37 8.29
CA PRO A 49 3.52 4.76 8.98
C PRO A 49 3.55 3.23 8.78
N SER A 50 4.72 2.63 9.02
CA SER A 50 4.86 1.18 9.14
C SER A 50 5.31 0.88 10.58
N PRO A 51 4.54 0.11 11.37
CA PRO A 51 3.26 -0.51 11.05
C PRO A 51 2.10 0.48 10.92
N VAL A 52 1.15 0.18 10.04
CA VAL A 52 -0.12 0.90 9.90
C VAL A 52 -1.02 0.57 11.07
N THR A 53 -1.60 1.58 11.71
CA THR A 53 -2.44 1.39 12.91
C THR A 53 -3.92 1.55 12.58
N LEU A 54 -4.76 0.61 13.07
CA LEU A 54 -6.21 0.60 12.88
C LEU A 54 -6.99 0.76 14.19
N PRO A 55 -7.95 1.69 14.30
CA PRO A 55 -8.14 2.85 13.42
C PRO A 55 -6.96 3.84 13.54
N GLY A 56 -6.81 4.72 12.55
CA GLY A 56 -5.73 5.72 12.50
C GLY A 56 -5.56 6.31 11.10
N ASP A 57 -4.57 7.17 10.91
CA ASP A 57 -4.25 7.73 9.59
C ASP A 57 -3.12 6.94 8.93
N MET A 58 -3.33 6.54 7.68
CA MET A 58 -2.25 6.12 6.79
C MET A 58 -1.97 7.21 5.76
N PHE A 59 -0.73 7.30 5.33
CA PHE A 59 -0.26 8.20 4.29
C PHE A 59 0.16 7.37 3.09
N PHE A 60 -0.41 7.73 1.94
CA PHE A 60 -0.17 7.06 0.68
C PHE A 60 0.41 8.06 -0.32
N SER A 61 1.43 7.65 -1.07
CA SER A 61 1.94 8.41 -2.22
C SER A 61 2.28 7.45 -3.35
N LEU A 62 1.91 7.83 -4.58
CA LEU A 62 2.10 7.04 -5.78
C LEU A 62 2.57 7.95 -6.91
N LYS A 63 3.56 7.49 -7.69
CA LYS A 63 3.87 8.07 -9.00
C LYS A 63 3.93 6.98 -10.04
N GLY A 64 3.18 7.15 -11.12
CA GLY A 64 3.17 6.24 -12.24
C GLY A 64 2.71 6.91 -13.51
N TYR A 65 2.72 6.19 -14.61
CA TYR A 65 2.21 6.68 -15.87
C TYR A 65 1.55 5.56 -16.66
N SER A 66 0.62 5.94 -17.54
CA SER A 66 0.09 5.12 -18.62
C SER A 66 0.44 5.76 -19.96
N ASN A 67 0.91 4.97 -20.93
CA ASN A 67 1.20 5.43 -22.28
C ASN A 67 0.07 5.14 -23.28
N ARG A 68 -1.03 4.54 -22.80
CA ARG A 68 -2.21 4.20 -23.60
C ARG A 68 -3.50 4.50 -22.85
N THR A 69 -4.58 4.59 -23.61
CA THR A 69 -5.93 4.70 -23.07
C THR A 69 -6.31 3.42 -22.34
N MET A 70 -6.76 3.55 -21.10
CA MET A 70 -7.13 2.46 -20.21
C MET A 70 -8.65 2.36 -20.15
N GLY A 71 -9.20 1.30 -20.76
CA GLY A 71 -10.61 0.97 -20.66
C GLY A 71 -10.93 0.08 -19.45
N SER A 72 -12.04 -0.64 -19.53
CA SER A 72 -12.44 -1.64 -18.55
C SER A 72 -11.30 -2.63 -18.28
N SER A 73 -10.89 -2.72 -17.02
CA SER A 73 -9.76 -3.56 -16.60
C SER A 73 -10.12 -4.23 -15.28
N ARG A 74 -9.88 -5.54 -15.16
CA ARG A 74 -10.12 -6.27 -13.91
C ARG A 74 -8.92 -6.16 -12.98
N LEU A 75 -9.19 -6.00 -11.68
CA LEU A 75 -8.20 -5.98 -10.61
C LEU A 75 -8.22 -7.33 -9.90
N ILE A 76 -7.10 -8.04 -9.90
CA ILE A 76 -6.93 -9.30 -9.16
C ILE A 76 -6.04 -9.00 -7.96
N LEU A 77 -6.64 -9.12 -6.76
CA LEU A 77 -5.95 -8.91 -5.50
C LEU A 77 -5.77 -10.27 -4.82
N ASN A 78 -4.53 -10.62 -4.48
CA ASN A 78 -4.20 -11.80 -3.67
C ASN A 78 -3.46 -11.35 -2.43
N ILE A 79 -3.98 -11.65 -1.25
CA ILE A 79 -3.41 -11.25 0.04
C ILE A 79 -3.08 -12.49 0.83
N VAL A 80 -1.84 -12.57 1.30
CA VAL A 80 -1.39 -13.58 2.26
C VAL A 80 -0.95 -12.92 3.55
N ARG A 81 -1.32 -13.51 4.68
CA ARG A 81 -0.79 -13.15 5.99
C ARG A 81 0.41 -14.02 6.30
N ARG A 82 1.55 -13.39 6.54
CA ARG A 82 2.79 -14.06 6.95
C ARG A 82 2.79 -14.22 8.46
N LEU A 83 2.76 -15.46 8.92
CA LEU A 83 2.94 -15.78 10.32
C LEU A 83 4.44 -15.94 10.59
N GLN A 84 4.99 -15.05 11.42
CA GLN A 84 6.40 -15.08 11.82
C GLN A 84 6.65 -16.13 12.92
N SER A 85 5.93 -17.25 12.87
CA SER A 85 6.13 -18.41 13.74
C SER A 85 6.96 -19.46 12.98
N TRP A 86 7.63 -20.37 13.70
CA TRP A 86 8.24 -21.53 13.07
C TRP A 86 7.18 -22.65 12.98
N PRO A 87 6.90 -23.22 11.79
CA PRO A 87 7.46 -22.90 10.47
C PRO A 87 6.84 -21.64 9.85
N TYR A 88 7.56 -21.00 8.93
CA TYR A 88 7.05 -19.86 8.15
C TYR A 88 5.82 -20.30 7.35
N ILE A 89 4.62 -19.91 7.81
CA ILE A 89 3.35 -20.22 7.17
C ILE A 89 2.80 -18.93 6.57
N GLU A 90 2.45 -19.00 5.29
CA GLU A 90 1.68 -17.97 4.60
C GLU A 90 0.21 -18.43 4.55
N VAL A 91 -0.67 -17.69 5.22
CA VAL A 91 -2.10 -18.00 5.26
C VAL A 91 -2.81 -17.11 4.25
N PRO A 92 -3.46 -17.68 3.20
CA PRO A 92 -4.22 -16.88 2.25
C PRO A 92 -5.44 -16.26 2.93
N ILE A 93 -5.68 -14.98 2.64
CA ILE A 93 -6.87 -14.27 3.12
C ILE A 93 -7.97 -14.42 2.07
N PRO A 94 -9.06 -15.16 2.34
CA PRO A 94 -10.10 -15.39 1.35
C PRO A 94 -10.81 -14.08 0.98
N CYS A 95 -11.47 -14.06 -0.18
CA CYS A 95 -12.43 -13.01 -0.49
C CYS A 95 -13.68 -13.20 0.37
N PHE A 96 -13.97 -12.24 1.25
CA PHE A 96 -15.14 -12.26 2.11
C PHE A 96 -15.85 -10.91 2.01
N PHE A 97 -17.07 -10.90 1.46
CA PHE A 97 -17.84 -9.66 1.19
C PHE A 97 -17.02 -8.58 0.47
N ASN A 98 -16.32 -8.92 -0.61
CA ASN A 98 -15.45 -8.00 -1.38
C ASN A 98 -14.30 -7.39 -0.55
N ILE A 99 -13.81 -8.11 0.46
CA ILE A 99 -12.63 -7.77 1.24
C ILE A 99 -11.69 -8.98 1.25
N GLY A 100 -10.39 -8.76 1.03
CA GLY A 100 -9.38 -9.82 0.99
C GLY A 100 -8.89 -10.13 -0.42
N SER A 101 -8.64 -11.40 -0.73
CA SER A 101 -8.15 -11.84 -2.05
C SER A 101 -9.28 -11.92 -3.09
N CYS A 102 -9.80 -10.77 -3.51
CA CYS A 102 -10.91 -10.67 -4.44
C CYS A 102 -10.46 -10.34 -5.87
N THR A 103 -11.27 -10.74 -6.84
CA THR A 103 -11.17 -10.24 -8.22
C THR A 103 -12.31 -9.26 -8.46
N TYR A 104 -11.97 -8.01 -8.74
CA TYR A 104 -12.92 -6.97 -9.09
C TYR A 104 -12.99 -6.88 -10.61
N ALA A 105 -14.19 -7.01 -11.17
CA ALA A 105 -14.40 -7.16 -12.60
C ALA A 105 -13.98 -5.92 -13.38
N ASP A 106 -14.19 -4.73 -12.80
CA ASP A 106 -13.89 -3.47 -13.46
C ASP A 106 -13.38 -2.41 -12.48
N MET A 107 -12.16 -1.93 -12.72
CA MET A 107 -11.58 -0.81 -11.98
C MET A 107 -12.31 0.51 -12.24
N CYS A 108 -13.03 0.64 -13.35
CA CYS A 108 -13.83 1.81 -13.66
C CYS A 108 -14.98 2.00 -12.67
N THR A 109 -15.63 0.90 -12.24
CA THR A 109 -16.77 0.94 -11.30
C THR A 109 -16.38 0.61 -9.86
N LEU A 110 -15.18 0.04 -9.65
CA LEU A 110 -14.72 -0.41 -8.33
C LEU A 110 -14.87 0.66 -7.23
N LEU A 111 -14.50 1.90 -7.52
CA LEU A 111 -14.55 2.95 -6.50
C LEU A 111 -15.98 3.33 -6.13
N ASP A 112 -16.85 3.41 -7.13
CA ASP A 112 -18.28 3.65 -6.94
C ASP A 112 -18.92 2.50 -6.15
N GLU A 113 -18.56 1.25 -6.46
CA GLU A 113 -19.01 0.07 -5.73
C GLU A 113 -18.56 0.08 -4.27
N MET A 114 -17.31 0.49 -3.99
CA MET A 114 -16.80 0.64 -2.63
C MET A 114 -17.61 1.68 -1.84
N VAL A 115 -17.92 2.82 -2.44
CA VAL A 115 -18.67 3.92 -1.81
C VAL A 115 -20.15 3.57 -1.63
N ALA A 116 -20.76 2.97 -2.65
CA ALA A 116 -22.18 2.62 -2.64
C ALA A 116 -22.47 1.44 -1.71
N SER A 117 -21.73 0.34 -1.86
CA SER A 117 -22.00 -0.91 -1.16
C SER A 117 -21.54 -0.91 0.29
N ASN A 118 -20.58 -0.04 0.64
CA ASN A 118 -20.03 0.10 1.99
C ASN A 118 -19.76 -1.26 2.67
N TRP A 119 -18.97 -2.11 2.00
CA TRP A 119 -18.67 -3.47 2.41
C TRP A 119 -18.26 -3.52 3.87
N LEU A 120 -19.11 -4.18 4.67
CA LEU A 120 -18.94 -4.37 6.11
C LEU A 120 -18.69 -3.07 6.89
N GLY A 121 -19.20 -1.94 6.39
CA GLY A 121 -19.11 -0.64 7.05
C GLY A 121 -17.78 0.10 6.88
N ILE A 122 -16.80 -0.47 6.16
CA ILE A 122 -15.44 0.08 6.08
C ILE A 122 -15.08 0.66 4.72
N SER A 123 -15.64 0.13 3.62
CA SER A 123 -15.18 0.51 2.28
C SER A 123 -15.58 1.92 1.86
N ARG A 124 -16.69 2.48 2.38
CA ARG A 124 -17.15 3.81 1.96
C ARG A 124 -16.14 4.91 2.31
N GLN A 125 -15.64 4.88 3.54
CA GLN A 125 -14.68 5.90 4.01
C GLN A 125 -13.38 5.82 3.22
N VAL A 126 -12.89 4.60 2.99
CA VAL A 126 -11.67 4.35 2.21
C VAL A 126 -11.87 4.76 0.74
N GLY A 127 -13.00 4.37 0.14
CA GLY A 127 -13.35 4.70 -1.24
C GLY A 127 -13.44 6.21 -1.47
N GLN A 128 -14.12 6.95 -0.57
CA GLN A 128 -14.17 8.41 -0.66
C GLN A 128 -12.80 9.08 -0.51
N GLY A 129 -11.93 8.52 0.35
CA GLY A 129 -10.56 9.02 0.49
C GLY A 129 -9.74 8.81 -0.78
N ILE A 130 -9.81 7.63 -1.39
CA ILE A 130 -9.12 7.31 -2.65
C ILE A 130 -9.68 8.17 -3.79
N GLN A 131 -10.99 8.38 -3.84
CA GLN A 131 -11.65 9.23 -4.85
C GLN A 131 -11.07 10.64 -4.86
N ARG A 132 -10.98 11.27 -3.69
CA ARG A 132 -10.40 12.60 -3.54
C ARG A 132 -8.92 12.65 -3.95
N MET A 133 -8.15 11.61 -3.61
CA MET A 133 -6.75 11.53 -4.01
C MET A 133 -6.58 11.45 -5.54
N LEU A 134 -7.47 10.73 -6.23
CA LEU A 134 -7.45 10.64 -7.69
C LEU A 134 -7.89 11.95 -8.34
N GLU A 135 -8.97 12.55 -7.85
CA GLU A 135 -9.51 13.83 -8.35
C GLU A 135 -8.49 14.95 -8.21
N ASP A 136 -7.81 15.05 -7.06
CA ASP A 136 -6.72 16.00 -6.81
C ASP A 136 -5.54 15.81 -7.79
N SER A 137 -5.31 14.57 -8.24
CA SER A 137 -4.28 14.23 -9.22
C SER A 137 -4.74 14.40 -10.67
N GLY A 138 -5.94 14.94 -10.91
CA GLY A 138 -6.50 15.15 -12.26
C GLY A 138 -7.12 13.90 -12.88
N VAL A 139 -7.27 12.81 -12.11
CA VAL A 139 -7.92 11.58 -12.56
C VAL A 139 -9.36 11.60 -12.08
N THR A 140 -10.33 11.55 -13.00
CA THR A 140 -11.74 11.42 -12.59
C THR A 140 -12.10 9.94 -12.45
N PRO A 141 -12.23 9.41 -11.23
CA PRO A 141 -12.66 8.01 -11.05
C PRO A 141 -14.07 7.84 -11.62
N GLY A 142 -14.36 6.69 -12.23
CA GLY A 142 -15.65 6.40 -12.86
C GLY A 142 -15.77 6.81 -14.34
N LEU A 143 -15.01 7.80 -14.81
CA LEU A 143 -15.02 8.19 -16.23
C LEU A 143 -14.04 7.35 -17.05
N CYS A 144 -14.45 6.14 -17.42
CA CYS A 144 -13.71 5.35 -18.39
C CYS A 144 -14.20 5.61 -19.83
N PRO A 145 -13.30 5.57 -20.84
CA PRO A 145 -11.89 5.19 -20.75
C PRO A 145 -10.96 6.34 -20.29
N GLN A 146 -9.95 6.01 -19.49
CA GLN A 146 -8.96 6.96 -18.99
C GLN A 146 -7.87 7.22 -20.05
N PRO A 147 -7.56 8.48 -20.39
CA PRO A 147 -6.52 8.78 -21.37
C PRO A 147 -5.11 8.42 -20.86
N PRO A 148 -4.10 8.35 -21.76
CA PRO A 148 -2.70 8.27 -21.35
C PRO A 148 -2.33 9.45 -20.45
N GLN A 149 -1.80 9.18 -19.26
CA GLN A 149 -1.50 10.23 -18.29
C GLN A 149 -0.41 9.84 -17.30
N VAL A 150 0.24 10.85 -16.73
CA VAL A 150 1.15 10.71 -15.59
C VAL A 150 0.35 10.98 -14.34
N ILE A 151 0.30 10.01 -13.44
CA ILE A 151 -0.45 10.11 -12.18
C ILE A 151 0.55 10.34 -11.06
N THR A 152 0.40 11.47 -10.36
CA THR A 152 1.18 11.80 -9.16
C THR A 152 0.22 12.06 -8.02
N ILE A 153 0.15 11.09 -7.10
CA ILE A 153 -0.57 11.21 -5.84
C ILE A 153 0.47 11.59 -4.78
N ASP A 154 0.40 12.84 -4.34
CA ASP A 154 1.23 13.33 -3.25
C ASP A 154 0.83 12.69 -1.92
N LYS A 155 1.74 12.76 -0.95
CA LYS A 155 1.55 12.17 0.37
C LYS A 155 0.34 12.80 1.07
N ARG A 156 -0.78 12.07 1.11
CA ARG A 156 -2.04 12.52 1.72
C ARG A 156 -2.50 11.57 2.82
N PRO A 157 -3.14 12.08 3.89
CA PRO A 157 -3.75 11.24 4.90
C PRO A 157 -5.01 10.57 4.36
N LEU A 158 -5.07 9.25 4.53
CA LEU A 158 -6.24 8.40 4.31
C LEU A 158 -6.67 7.88 5.69
N PRO A 159 -7.80 8.37 6.22
CA PRO A 159 -8.29 7.92 7.52
C PRO A 159 -8.79 6.49 7.39
N LEU A 160 -8.23 5.60 8.21
CA LEU A 160 -8.60 4.19 8.24
C LEU A 160 -9.74 3.94 9.23
N PRO A 161 -10.77 3.19 8.83
CA PRO A 161 -11.94 2.94 9.65
C PRO A 161 -11.62 2.01 10.83
N THR A 162 -12.53 2.00 11.80
CA THR A 162 -12.52 0.97 12.84
C THR A 162 -12.99 -0.35 12.23
N ILE A 163 -12.23 -1.42 12.45
CA ILE A 163 -12.57 -2.75 11.93
C ILE A 163 -13.76 -3.32 12.71
N PRO A 164 -14.80 -3.86 12.06
CA PRO A 164 -15.89 -4.54 12.75
C PRO A 164 -15.43 -5.88 13.35
N PRO A 165 -16.10 -6.39 14.42
CA PRO A 165 -15.71 -7.65 15.06
C PRO A 165 -15.61 -8.86 14.11
N ALA A 166 -16.46 -8.90 13.07
CA ALA A 166 -16.45 -9.92 12.04
C ALA A 166 -15.12 -10.02 11.25
N LEU A 167 -14.27 -9.00 11.34
CA LEU A 167 -13.02 -8.84 10.60
C LEU A 167 -11.78 -8.76 11.50
N TYR A 168 -11.92 -8.97 12.82
CA TYR A 168 -10.79 -8.94 13.74
C TYR A 168 -9.72 -10.00 13.47
N TRP A 169 -10.09 -11.10 12.83
CA TRP A 169 -9.18 -12.20 12.50
C TRP A 169 -8.05 -11.81 11.54
N PHE A 170 -8.17 -10.69 10.79
CA PHE A 170 -7.09 -10.13 9.95
C PHE A 170 -6.66 -8.71 10.35
N ALA A 171 -7.08 -8.19 11.51
CA ALA A 171 -6.78 -6.80 11.88
C ALA A 171 -5.30 -6.55 12.22
N GLU A 172 -4.53 -7.58 12.56
CA GLU A 172 -3.12 -7.45 12.98
C GLU A 172 -2.25 -8.51 12.30
N GLY A 173 -1.08 -8.11 11.80
CA GLY A 173 -0.12 -9.02 11.19
C GLY A 173 0.71 -8.39 10.08
N LEU A 174 1.63 -9.21 9.54
CA LEU A 174 2.39 -8.88 8.34
C LEU A 174 1.66 -9.45 7.12
N TYR A 175 1.30 -8.59 6.18
CA TYR A 175 0.58 -8.95 4.97
C TYR A 175 1.46 -8.74 3.75
N ARG A 176 1.28 -9.61 2.77
CA ARG A 176 1.80 -9.43 1.42
C ARG A 176 0.63 -9.45 0.45
N ALA A 177 0.45 -8.35 -0.26
CA ALA A 177 -0.53 -8.21 -1.33
C ALA A 177 0.16 -8.34 -2.69
N HIS A 178 -0.39 -9.16 -3.55
CA HIS A 178 -0.04 -9.27 -4.96
C HIS A 178 -1.21 -8.76 -5.78
N VAL A 179 -0.97 -7.63 -6.44
CA VAL A 179 -1.97 -6.87 -7.19
C VAL A 179 -1.66 -7.01 -8.67
N ARG A 180 -2.63 -7.47 -9.46
CA ARG A 180 -2.52 -7.53 -10.92
C ARG A 180 -3.70 -6.80 -11.55
N VAL A 181 -3.42 -6.05 -12.61
CA VAL A 181 -4.44 -5.38 -13.42
C VAL A 181 -4.40 -5.99 -14.81
N ILE A 182 -5.53 -6.48 -15.29
CA ILE A 182 -5.65 -7.12 -16.61
C ILE A 182 -6.70 -6.38 -17.42
N ASP A 183 -6.33 -6.02 -18.65
CA ASP A 183 -7.24 -5.37 -19.60
C ASP A 183 -8.32 -6.37 -20.03
N ASN A 184 -9.60 -6.00 -19.88
CA ASN A 184 -10.69 -6.90 -20.20
C ASN A 184 -10.87 -7.12 -21.71
N SER A 185 -10.38 -6.20 -22.54
CA SER A 185 -10.56 -6.26 -23.99
C SER A 185 -9.66 -7.28 -24.68
N ASN A 186 -8.41 -7.40 -24.22
CA ASN A 186 -7.36 -8.19 -24.87
C ASN A 186 -6.66 -9.19 -23.93
N GLY A 187 -6.98 -9.17 -22.63
CA GLY A 187 -6.38 -10.06 -21.64
C GLY A 187 -4.93 -9.72 -21.28
N GLN A 188 -4.39 -8.60 -21.76
CA GLN A 188 -3.03 -8.17 -21.45
C GLN A 188 -2.92 -7.71 -20.00
N GLU A 189 -1.85 -8.14 -19.33
CA GLU A 189 -1.50 -7.62 -18.01
C GLU A 189 -0.94 -6.19 -18.15
N LEU A 190 -1.62 -5.26 -17.50
CA LEU A 190 -1.31 -3.83 -17.50
C LEU A 190 -0.35 -3.47 -16.36
N SER A 191 -0.53 -4.05 -15.18
CA SER A 191 0.29 -3.72 -14.01
C SER A 191 0.36 -4.90 -13.06
N CYS A 192 1.50 -5.08 -12.42
CA CYS A 192 1.77 -6.08 -11.39
C CYS A 192 2.58 -5.44 -10.26
N ILE A 193 2.10 -5.56 -9.02
CA ILE A 193 2.77 -5.00 -7.84
C ILE A 193 2.73 -6.00 -6.70
N HIS A 194 3.84 -6.16 -5.99
CA HIS A 194 3.86 -6.73 -4.65
C HIS A 194 3.95 -5.62 -3.61
N VAL A 195 3.15 -5.69 -2.57
CA VAL A 195 3.17 -4.74 -1.46
C VAL A 195 3.21 -5.50 -0.14
N ASP A 196 4.17 -5.17 0.71
CA ASP A 196 4.32 -5.70 2.06
C ASP A 196 3.87 -4.62 3.07
N ILE A 197 2.86 -4.96 3.89
CA ILE A 197 2.27 -4.04 4.87
C ILE A 197 2.21 -4.74 6.22
N GLU A 198 2.76 -4.10 7.27
CA GLU A 198 2.55 -4.52 8.65
C GLU A 198 1.39 -3.71 9.24
N MET A 199 0.40 -4.39 9.82
CA MET A 199 -0.78 -3.78 10.41
C MET A 199 -0.84 -4.10 11.90
N LYS A 200 -1.18 -3.10 12.71
CA LYS A 200 -1.41 -3.22 14.15
C LYS A 200 -2.76 -2.65 14.52
N ARG A 201 -3.45 -3.32 15.44
CA ARG A 201 -4.64 -2.74 16.05
C ARG A 201 -4.22 -1.74 17.10
N SER A 202 -4.80 -0.53 17.07
CA SER A 202 -4.67 0.42 18.17
C SER A 202 -5.28 -0.22 19.42
N ARG A 203 -4.45 -0.47 20.43
CA ARG A 203 -4.95 -0.73 21.79
C ARG A 203 -5.41 0.61 22.33
N GLN A 204 -6.70 0.92 22.21
CA GLN A 204 -7.27 1.99 23.00
C GLN A 204 -6.92 1.70 24.47
N ARG A 205 -6.09 2.55 25.09
CA ARG A 205 -5.91 2.53 26.54
C ARG A 205 -7.26 2.92 27.13
N CYS A 206 -8.05 1.95 27.57
CA CYS A 206 -9.19 2.22 28.45
C CYS A 206 -8.61 2.90 29.70
N SER A 207 -8.76 4.22 29.84
CA SER A 207 -8.20 5.00 30.96
C SER A 207 -9.07 4.96 32.23
N SER A 208 -10.02 4.03 32.32
CA SER A 208 -10.90 3.91 33.49
C SER A 208 -11.43 2.49 33.66
N TRP A 209 -11.62 2.11 34.93
CA TRP A 209 -12.19 0.83 35.40
C TRP A 209 -13.54 0.50 34.70
N PHE A 210 -14.30 1.49 34.26
CA PHE A 210 -15.61 1.32 33.59
C PHE A 210 -15.60 1.58 32.07
N GLY A 211 -14.43 1.84 31.47
CA GLY A 211 -14.34 2.50 30.16
C GLY A 211 -14.37 1.62 28.91
N CYS A 212 -14.71 0.35 29.00
CA CYS A 212 -14.80 -0.55 27.85
C CYS A 212 -16.01 -1.48 28.00
N LEU A 213 -17.22 -0.89 27.97
CA LEU A 213 -18.47 -1.62 27.75
C LEU A 213 -18.78 -1.62 26.25
N PHE A 214 -19.16 -2.81 25.79
CA PHE A 214 -19.37 -3.30 24.42
C PHE A 214 -20.09 -2.35 23.45
#